data_AF-A0A446BX55-F1
#
_entry.id   AF-A0A446BX55-F1
#
_cell.length_a   1.000
_cell.length_b   1.000
_cell.length_c   1.000
_cell.angle_alpha   90.00
_cell.angle_beta   90.00
_cell.angle_gamma   90.00
#
_symmetry.space_group_name_H-M   'P 1'
#
loop_
_entity.id
_entity.type
_entity.pdbx_description
1 polymer ?
#
loop_
_entity_poly.entity_id
_entity_poly.type
_entity_poly.pdbx_seq_one_letter_code
_entity_poly.pdbx_strand_id
1 'polypeptide(L)'
;MASADAISQLRLMADPQPGTGTIPPTLRTLVPQHAAGAEALRVAEHWLPAAILNHSFRVFLYAHAFLALPSDHRSPEEKEDASASVPLPVLFTTAILHDIGAATVFDSRPQRFEVLAADAVVAILRDHGCGPEAVVREAWLAVALHASPGIAEALGGVVRAVRLAVLADFGAHAKPDVGRSWRVMLLVGGKGQQEGGLSGETEEGWLERALPRLEVEKVLGDRVVEGAMGELESVKAPGGSWPGDLVRAKKAAPPGHTVVTATTPSEGKFAELKELGAADAVVEATKDFSPLLQMACGVHVSFSGSFVFGTTEFPQSDVLLQTIVLRLAEGKLSGKPFNMCNFDEIQEPNQYIEDRRAGGKMVVVVD
;
A
#
# COMPACT_ATOMS: atom_id res chain seq x y z
N MET A 1 15.47 15.60 23.68
CA MET A 1 16.70 14.79 23.80
C MET A 1 16.53 13.37 23.28
N ALA A 2 15.43 12.64 23.56
CA ALA A 2 15.23 11.26 23.11
C ALA A 2 15.13 11.06 21.57
N SER A 3 14.60 12.05 20.84
CA SER A 3 14.44 12.01 19.37
C SER A 3 15.77 12.20 18.62
N ALA A 4 16.67 13.09 19.10
CA ALA A 4 17.95 13.38 18.45
C ALA A 4 18.91 12.17 18.43
N ASP A 5 18.88 11.35 19.49
CA ASP A 5 19.69 10.12 19.58
C ASP A 5 19.20 9.04 18.60
N ALA A 6 17.87 8.90 18.44
CA ALA A 6 17.28 7.97 17.48
C ALA A 6 17.59 8.37 16.02
N ILE A 7 17.52 9.67 15.72
CA ILE A 7 17.88 10.22 14.40
C ILE A 7 19.37 10.01 14.12
N SER A 8 20.22 10.15 15.15
CA SER A 8 21.65 9.87 15.03
C SER A 8 21.91 8.39 14.72
N GLN A 9 21.25 7.46 15.44
CA GLN A 9 21.34 6.01 15.18
C GLN A 9 20.85 5.65 13.78
N LEU A 10 19.72 6.23 13.36
CA LEU A 10 19.18 6.08 12.01
C LEU A 10 20.21 6.49 10.94
N ARG A 11 20.98 7.56 11.18
CA ARG A 11 22.03 8.01 10.24
C ARG A 11 23.30 7.17 10.25
N LEU A 12 23.65 6.60 11.41
CA LEU A 12 24.80 5.72 11.60
C LEU A 12 24.63 4.37 10.91
N MET A 13 23.42 4.00 10.47
CA MET A 13 23.14 2.75 9.76
C MET A 13 23.60 1.53 10.56
N ALA A 14 23.45 1.59 11.88
CA ALA A 14 23.91 0.57 12.81
C ALA A 14 22.90 -0.57 12.99
N ASP A 15 22.04 -0.82 11.98
CA ASP A 15 21.11 -1.96 12.01
C ASP A 15 21.86 -3.28 11.76
N PRO A 16 21.70 -4.30 12.61
CA PRO A 16 22.14 -5.65 12.28
C PRO A 16 21.36 -6.31 11.12
N GLN A 17 20.20 -5.80 10.71
CA GLN A 17 19.37 -6.35 9.63
C GLN A 17 18.87 -5.23 8.68
N PRO A 18 19.67 -4.83 7.68
CA PRO A 18 19.28 -3.77 6.77
C PRO A 18 18.03 -4.13 5.95
N GLY A 19 17.28 -3.10 5.59
CA GLY A 19 16.14 -3.13 4.69
C GLY A 19 16.45 -3.91 3.41
N THR A 20 15.46 -4.67 2.96
CA THR A 20 15.60 -5.60 1.84
C THR A 20 15.23 -4.98 0.49
N GLY A 21 14.73 -3.74 0.50
CA GLY A 21 14.23 -3.04 -0.67
C GLY A 21 15.29 -2.19 -1.37
N THR A 22 15.23 -2.15 -2.70
CA THR A 22 16.03 -1.22 -3.51
C THR A 22 15.15 -0.55 -4.55
N ILE A 23 15.35 0.75 -4.78
CA ILE A 23 14.67 1.45 -5.87
C ILE A 23 15.36 1.16 -7.21
N PRO A 24 14.62 0.77 -8.27
CA PRO A 24 15.17 0.53 -9.60
C PRO A 24 15.97 1.74 -10.13
N PRO A 25 17.08 1.53 -10.87
CA PRO A 25 17.91 2.62 -11.40
C PRO A 25 17.14 3.65 -12.23
N THR A 26 16.13 3.22 -12.96
CA THR A 26 15.26 4.09 -13.75
C THR A 26 14.48 5.08 -12.88
N LEU A 27 13.92 4.60 -11.76
CA LEU A 27 13.18 5.43 -10.80
C LEU A 27 14.10 6.33 -9.96
N ARG A 28 15.36 5.92 -9.74
CA ARG A 28 16.36 6.79 -9.08
C ARG A 28 16.61 8.10 -9.81
N THR A 29 16.34 8.17 -11.12
CA THR A 29 16.43 9.43 -11.88
C THR A 29 15.39 10.47 -11.46
N LEU A 30 14.32 10.05 -10.77
CA LEU A 30 13.27 10.93 -10.25
C LEU A 30 13.58 11.46 -8.84
N VAL A 31 14.64 10.96 -8.21
CA VAL A 31 15.11 11.46 -6.91
C VAL A 31 15.66 12.87 -7.13
N PRO A 32 15.28 13.86 -6.31
CA PRO A 32 15.77 15.22 -6.47
C PRO A 32 17.31 15.26 -6.41
N GLN A 33 17.92 16.03 -7.31
CA GLN A 33 19.38 16.28 -7.28
C GLN A 33 19.72 17.25 -6.13
N HIS A 34 19.52 16.76 -4.90
CA HIS A 34 19.71 17.49 -3.65
C HIS A 34 20.16 16.53 -2.56
N ALA A 35 21.08 16.96 -1.70
CA ALA A 35 21.68 16.11 -0.66
C ALA A 35 20.62 15.53 0.31
N ALA A 36 19.60 16.31 0.67
CA ALA A 36 18.46 15.83 1.46
C ALA A 36 17.75 14.62 0.83
N GLY A 37 17.46 14.67 -0.48
CA GLY A 37 16.78 13.57 -1.16
C GLY A 37 17.65 12.32 -1.25
N ALA A 38 18.95 12.49 -1.49
CA ALA A 38 19.91 11.38 -1.50
C ALA A 38 20.05 10.73 -0.11
N GLU A 39 20.14 11.53 0.96
CA GLU A 39 20.18 11.00 2.32
C GLU A 39 18.87 10.31 2.70
N ALA A 40 17.72 10.93 2.38
CA ALA A 40 16.40 10.37 2.67
C ALA A 40 16.20 9.02 1.99
N LEU A 41 16.59 8.89 0.71
CA LEU A 41 16.52 7.61 0.02
C LEU A 41 17.44 6.57 0.66
N ARG A 42 18.68 6.93 0.98
CA ARG A 42 19.64 6.02 1.63
C ARG A 42 19.12 5.53 2.99
N VAL A 43 18.52 6.41 3.78
CA VAL A 43 17.86 6.08 5.05
C VAL A 43 16.71 5.10 4.81
N ALA A 44 15.82 5.41 3.86
CA ALA A 44 14.67 4.58 3.54
C ALA A 44 15.10 3.18 3.09
N GLU A 45 16.07 3.08 2.18
CA GLU A 45 16.60 1.80 1.68
C GLU A 45 17.25 0.96 2.77
N HIS A 46 17.87 1.59 3.77
CA HIS A 46 18.53 0.85 4.84
C HIS A 46 17.57 0.39 5.95
N TRP A 47 16.49 1.12 6.23
CA TRP A 47 15.66 0.85 7.41
C TRP A 47 14.25 0.32 7.08
N LEU A 48 13.78 0.50 5.85
CA LEU A 48 12.44 0.07 5.47
C LEU A 48 12.46 -1.29 4.77
N PRO A 49 11.51 -2.19 5.10
CA PRO A 49 11.18 -3.34 4.26
C PRO A 49 10.83 -2.89 2.83
N ALA A 50 11.10 -3.75 1.85
CA ALA A 50 10.83 -3.46 0.44
C ALA A 50 9.38 -2.99 0.15
N ALA A 51 8.40 -3.59 0.85
CA ALA A 51 7.00 -3.22 0.72
C ALA A 51 6.73 -1.76 1.11
N ILE A 52 7.28 -1.33 2.26
CA ILE A 52 7.12 0.05 2.77
C ILE A 52 7.92 1.03 1.92
N LEU A 53 9.16 0.70 1.53
CA LEU A 53 9.96 1.53 0.63
C LEU A 53 9.24 1.78 -0.71
N ASN A 54 8.70 0.72 -1.33
CA ASN A 54 7.99 0.84 -2.59
C ASN A 54 6.73 1.69 -2.45
N HIS A 55 5.97 1.49 -1.35
CA HIS A 55 4.82 2.32 -1.01
C HIS A 55 5.21 3.79 -0.87
N SER A 56 6.22 4.12 -0.06
CA SER A 56 6.65 5.49 0.14
C SER A 56 7.11 6.16 -1.17
N PHE A 57 7.70 5.40 -2.10
CA PHE A 57 8.03 5.92 -3.43
C PHE A 57 6.79 6.13 -4.31
N ARG A 58 5.80 5.24 -4.29
CA ARG A 58 4.50 5.46 -4.97
C ARG A 58 3.77 6.67 -4.40
N VAL A 59 3.81 6.86 -3.08
CA VAL A 59 3.26 8.05 -2.40
C VAL A 59 3.96 9.33 -2.86
N PHE A 60 5.29 9.33 -3.03
CA PHE A 60 5.99 10.47 -3.62
C PHE A 60 5.46 10.81 -5.02
N LEU A 61 5.30 9.80 -5.87
CA LEU A 61 4.76 9.99 -7.21
C LEU A 61 3.32 10.55 -7.12
N TYR A 62 2.41 9.89 -6.42
CA TYR A 62 1.03 10.38 -6.34
C TYR A 62 0.93 11.79 -5.74
N ALA A 63 1.70 12.10 -4.69
CA ALA A 63 1.68 13.42 -4.05
C ALA A 63 2.14 14.53 -5.01
N HIS A 64 3.19 14.27 -5.80
CA HIS A 64 3.64 15.24 -6.80
C HIS A 64 2.62 15.41 -7.94
N ALA A 65 1.92 14.36 -8.38
CA ALA A 65 0.82 14.54 -9.34
C ALA A 65 -0.34 15.35 -8.75
N PHE A 66 -0.74 15.09 -7.50
CA PHE A 66 -1.81 15.86 -6.86
C PHE A 66 -1.47 17.35 -6.78
N LEU A 67 -0.21 17.70 -6.49
CA LEU A 67 0.25 19.10 -6.50
C LEU A 67 0.28 19.71 -7.91
N ALA A 68 0.45 18.90 -8.95
CA ALA A 68 0.49 19.33 -10.34
C ALA A 68 -0.90 19.45 -11.00
N LEU A 69 -1.99 19.03 -10.33
CA LEU A 69 -3.33 19.08 -10.92
C LEU A 69 -3.77 20.53 -11.21
N PRO A 70 -4.40 20.79 -12.38
CA PRO A 70 -4.91 22.12 -12.72
C PRO A 70 -5.90 22.64 -11.67
N SER A 71 -5.89 23.96 -11.47
CA SER A 71 -6.76 24.65 -10.51
C SER A 71 -8.25 24.35 -10.70
N ASP A 72 -8.71 23.97 -11.90
CA ASP A 72 -10.13 23.72 -12.16
C ASP A 72 -10.69 22.45 -11.48
N HIS A 73 -9.81 21.51 -11.09
CA HIS A 73 -10.18 20.35 -10.28
C HIS A 73 -9.98 20.57 -8.78
N ARG A 74 -9.53 21.77 -8.41
CA ARG A 74 -9.28 22.14 -7.02
C ARG A 74 -10.48 22.84 -6.41
N SER A 75 -10.78 22.54 -5.15
CA SER A 75 -11.79 23.27 -4.39
C SER A 75 -11.41 24.77 -4.30
N PRO A 76 -12.37 25.69 -4.03
CA PRO A 76 -12.06 27.11 -3.84
C PRO A 76 -10.99 27.36 -2.77
N GLU A 77 -10.97 26.56 -1.70
CA GLU A 77 -9.99 26.60 -0.61
C GLU A 77 -8.58 26.17 -1.09
N GLU A 78 -8.50 25.17 -1.97
CA GLU A 78 -7.25 24.66 -2.57
C GLU A 78 -6.64 25.62 -3.61
N LYS A 79 -7.39 26.61 -4.07
CA LYS A 79 -6.92 27.65 -4.99
C LYS A 79 -6.20 28.80 -4.27
N GLU A 80 -6.56 29.09 -3.02
CA GLU A 80 -5.92 30.15 -2.22
C GLU A 80 -4.53 29.73 -1.70
N ASP A 81 -4.33 28.44 -1.37
CA ASP A 81 -3.06 27.88 -0.90
C ASP A 81 -2.03 27.57 -2.01
N ALA A 82 -2.42 27.72 -3.29
CA ALA A 82 -1.60 27.38 -4.45
C ALA A 82 -0.36 28.30 -4.68
N SER A 83 -0.20 29.34 -3.86
CA SER A 83 0.84 30.37 -4.00
C SER A 83 2.25 29.87 -3.62
N ALA A 84 2.36 28.83 -2.80
CA ALA A 84 3.65 28.26 -2.39
C ALA A 84 3.96 26.95 -3.13
N SER A 85 4.84 27.02 -4.13
CA SER A 85 5.42 25.82 -4.74
C SER A 85 6.21 25.04 -3.68
N VAL A 86 5.80 23.81 -3.40
CA VAL A 86 6.52 22.90 -2.48
C VAL A 86 7.84 22.50 -3.14
N PRO A 87 9.01 22.78 -2.54
CA PRO A 87 10.28 22.37 -3.12
C PRO A 87 10.36 20.85 -3.27
N LEU A 88 10.80 20.37 -4.44
CA LEU A 88 10.85 18.93 -4.72
C LEU A 88 11.67 18.11 -3.71
N PRO A 89 12.84 18.58 -3.21
CA PRO A 89 13.57 17.89 -2.13
C PRO A 89 12.75 17.74 -0.85
N VAL A 90 11.90 18.72 -0.51
CA VAL A 90 11.00 18.67 0.64
C VAL A 90 9.95 17.61 0.41
N LEU A 91 9.22 17.68 -0.72
CA LEU A 91 8.19 16.70 -1.05
C LEU A 91 8.73 15.26 -1.07
N PHE A 92 9.87 15.04 -1.72
CA PHE A 92 10.49 13.72 -1.78
C PHE A 92 10.89 13.21 -0.39
N THR A 93 11.60 14.02 0.41
CA THR A 93 12.03 13.63 1.76
C THR A 93 10.83 13.33 2.66
N THR A 94 9.79 14.16 2.60
CA THR A 94 8.53 13.96 3.33
C THR A 94 7.87 12.64 2.93
N ALA A 95 7.68 12.39 1.63
CA ALA A 95 6.98 11.21 1.16
C ALA A 95 7.77 9.91 1.34
N ILE A 96 9.07 9.91 1.03
CA ILE A 96 9.89 8.69 1.09
C ILE A 96 10.14 8.22 2.54
N LEU A 97 10.01 9.12 3.53
CA LEU A 97 10.23 8.83 4.95
C LEU A 97 8.97 8.91 5.81
N HIS A 98 7.77 9.09 5.25
CA HIS A 98 6.58 9.31 6.08
C HIS A 98 6.27 8.14 7.05
N ASP A 99 6.68 6.93 6.68
CA ASP A 99 6.56 5.70 7.50
C ASP A 99 7.88 5.28 8.18
N ILE A 100 8.96 6.08 8.12
CA ILE A 100 10.27 5.67 8.66
C ILE A 100 10.23 5.37 10.17
N GLY A 101 9.25 5.95 10.88
CA GLY A 101 9.02 5.69 12.30
C GLY A 101 8.62 4.25 12.63
N ALA A 102 8.20 3.45 11.64
CA ALA A 102 7.90 2.03 11.79
C ALA A 102 9.16 1.12 11.74
N ALA A 103 10.34 1.71 11.47
CA ALA A 103 11.60 0.98 11.46
C ALA A 103 12.01 0.50 12.85
N THR A 104 12.70 -0.64 12.89
CA THR A 104 13.14 -1.36 14.11
C THR A 104 14.00 -0.51 15.06
N VAL A 105 14.80 0.44 14.55
CA VAL A 105 15.58 1.40 15.37
C VAL A 105 14.72 2.21 16.33
N PHE A 106 13.44 2.36 16.02
CA PHE A 106 12.50 3.11 16.82
C PHE A 106 11.69 2.26 17.80
N ASP A 107 11.86 0.93 17.83
CA ASP A 107 11.05 0.02 18.65
C ASP A 107 11.14 0.36 20.15
N SER A 108 12.32 0.74 20.64
CA SER A 108 12.52 1.14 22.04
C SER A 108 12.14 2.59 22.38
N ARG A 109 11.68 3.38 21.40
CA ARG A 109 11.42 4.81 21.60
C ARG A 109 9.98 5.04 22.08
N PRO A 110 9.76 5.79 23.20
CA PRO A 110 8.43 6.03 23.75
C PRO A 110 7.73 7.18 23.01
N GLN A 111 7.58 7.07 21.70
CA GLN A 111 6.87 8.03 20.85
C GLN A 111 6.15 7.28 19.72
N ARG A 112 5.04 7.86 19.26
CA ARG A 112 4.30 7.39 18.09
C ARG A 112 5.15 7.38 16.82
N PHE A 113 4.92 6.39 15.95
CA PHE A 113 5.69 6.24 14.71
C PHE A 113 5.55 7.46 13.79
N GLU A 114 4.37 8.09 13.74
CA GLU A 114 4.12 9.29 12.93
C GLU A 114 4.98 10.47 13.39
N VAL A 115 5.14 10.64 14.71
CA VAL A 115 5.94 11.73 15.29
C VAL A 115 7.44 11.46 15.10
N LEU A 116 7.88 10.22 15.27
CA LEU A 116 9.26 9.81 15.05
C LEU A 116 9.67 10.03 13.57
N ALA A 117 8.78 9.68 12.64
CA ALA A 117 8.99 9.92 11.22
C ALA A 117 9.06 11.41 10.90
N ALA A 118 8.15 12.21 11.46
CA ALA A 118 8.12 13.65 11.25
C ALA A 118 9.38 14.35 11.78
N ASP A 119 9.86 13.95 12.97
CA ASP A 119 11.11 14.45 13.53
C ASP A 119 12.33 14.09 12.67
N ALA A 120 12.39 12.86 12.13
CA ALA A 120 13.46 12.43 11.24
C ALA A 120 13.49 13.22 9.93
N VAL A 121 12.32 13.46 9.32
CA VAL A 121 12.18 14.30 8.13
C VAL A 121 12.67 15.72 8.40
N VAL A 122 12.24 16.33 9.51
CA VAL A 122 12.66 17.68 9.88
C VAL A 122 14.17 17.77 10.10
N ALA A 123 14.78 16.79 10.75
CA ALA A 123 16.22 16.79 10.95
C ALA A 123 17.00 16.76 9.62
N ILE A 124 16.59 15.91 8.67
CA ILE A 124 17.21 15.86 7.34
C ILE A 124 16.99 17.19 6.60
N LEU A 125 15.76 17.72 6.58
CA LEU A 125 15.47 18.96 5.86
C LEU A 125 16.22 20.18 6.44
N ARG A 126 16.34 20.27 7.77
CA ARG A 126 17.08 21.37 8.42
C ARG A 126 18.58 21.29 8.16
N ASP A 127 19.17 20.11 8.28
CA ASP A 127 20.62 19.93 8.09
C ASP A 127 21.06 20.24 6.66
N HIS A 128 20.17 20.03 5.69
CA HIS A 128 20.41 20.33 4.29
C HIS A 128 19.82 21.67 3.82
N GLY A 129 19.29 22.50 4.72
CA GLY A 129 18.81 23.84 4.41
C GLY A 129 17.65 23.89 3.40
N CYS A 130 16.70 22.95 3.47
CA CYS A 130 15.61 22.77 2.50
C CYS A 130 14.46 23.80 2.60
N GLY A 131 14.77 25.09 2.70
CA GLY A 131 13.81 26.19 2.68
C GLY A 131 13.49 26.79 4.06
N PRO A 132 12.55 27.73 4.13
CA PRO A 132 12.17 28.40 5.37
C PRO A 132 11.57 27.43 6.39
N GLU A 133 11.63 27.78 7.68
CA GLU A 133 11.09 26.96 8.77
C GLU A 133 9.59 26.66 8.61
N ALA A 134 8.82 27.54 7.95
CA ALA A 134 7.43 27.28 7.61
C ALA A 134 7.27 26.05 6.70
N VAL A 135 8.15 25.86 5.71
CA VAL A 135 8.13 24.71 4.79
C VAL A 135 8.52 23.43 5.52
N VAL A 136 9.53 23.50 6.39
CA VAL A 136 9.96 22.38 7.24
C VAL A 136 8.84 21.98 8.21
N ARG A 137 8.13 22.95 8.76
CA ARG A 137 6.96 22.73 9.61
C ARG A 137 5.82 22.06 8.85
N GLU A 138 5.54 22.49 7.63
CA GLU A 138 4.53 21.85 6.77
C GLU A 138 4.90 20.38 6.46
N ALA A 139 6.18 20.09 6.22
CA ALA A 139 6.66 18.71 6.08
C ALA A 139 6.44 17.87 7.36
N TRP A 140 6.71 18.44 8.54
CA TRP A 140 6.42 17.78 9.81
C TRP A 140 4.93 17.48 9.96
N LEU A 141 4.05 18.44 9.64
CA LEU A 141 2.60 18.26 9.69
C LEU A 141 2.13 17.18 8.72
N ALA A 142 2.67 17.16 7.50
CA ALA A 142 2.34 16.17 6.50
C ALA A 142 2.60 14.76 7.00
N VAL A 143 3.76 14.54 7.64
CA VAL A 143 4.11 13.22 8.20
C VAL A 143 3.35 12.95 9.50
N ALA A 144 3.24 13.90 10.43
CA ALA A 144 2.57 13.64 11.71
C ALA A 144 1.07 13.32 11.55
N LEU A 145 0.44 13.82 10.48
CA LEU A 145 -0.99 13.70 10.23
C LEU A 145 -1.35 12.71 9.10
N HIS A 146 -0.37 12.09 8.42
CA HIS A 146 -0.65 11.26 7.23
C HIS A 146 -1.60 10.09 7.51
N ALA A 147 -1.59 9.55 8.73
CA ALA A 147 -2.43 8.44 9.18
C ALA A 147 -3.66 8.91 9.99
N SER A 148 -3.99 10.21 9.98
CA SER A 148 -5.10 10.80 10.76
C SER A 148 -6.24 11.25 9.84
N PRO A 149 -7.30 10.43 9.68
CA PRO A 149 -8.42 10.75 8.78
C PRO A 149 -9.15 12.03 9.14
N GLY A 150 -9.54 12.80 8.13
CA GLY A 150 -10.36 14.00 8.23
C GLY A 150 -9.62 15.27 8.66
N ILE A 151 -8.36 15.17 9.12
CA ILE A 151 -7.55 16.32 9.54
C ILE A 151 -6.64 16.77 8.39
N ALA A 152 -5.82 15.86 7.86
CA ALA A 152 -4.84 16.22 6.82
C ALA A 152 -5.51 16.57 5.48
N GLU A 153 -6.69 16.02 5.20
CA GLU A 153 -7.49 16.32 4.01
C GLU A 153 -8.04 17.75 3.98
N ALA A 154 -8.23 18.36 5.16
CA ALA A 154 -8.75 19.71 5.34
C ALA A 154 -7.65 20.80 5.26
N LEU A 155 -6.38 20.39 5.20
CA LEU A 155 -5.24 21.30 5.05
C LEU A 155 -4.87 21.46 3.57
N GLY A 156 -3.92 22.34 3.26
CA GLY A 156 -3.42 22.55 1.90
C GLY A 156 -2.07 21.88 1.62
N GLY A 157 -1.51 22.23 0.46
CA GLY A 157 -0.12 21.97 0.11
C GLY A 157 0.36 20.52 0.27
N VAL A 158 1.56 20.37 0.84
CA VAL A 158 2.23 19.07 1.02
C VAL A 158 1.46 18.15 1.97
N VAL A 159 0.78 18.71 2.98
CA VAL A 159 0.03 17.92 3.97
C VAL A 159 -1.09 17.15 3.31
N ARG A 160 -1.92 17.85 2.53
CA ARG A 160 -3.01 17.22 1.80
C ARG A 160 -2.51 16.32 0.68
N ALA A 161 -1.50 16.74 -0.07
CA ALA A 161 -0.96 15.95 -1.17
C ALA A 161 -0.43 14.58 -0.70
N VAL A 162 0.33 14.54 0.41
CA VAL A 162 0.82 13.28 1.00
C VAL A 162 -0.35 12.45 1.51
N ARG A 163 -1.34 13.06 2.18
CA ARG A 163 -2.52 12.33 2.66
C ARG A 163 -3.31 11.67 1.52
N LEU A 164 -3.60 12.42 0.45
CA LEU A 164 -4.31 11.88 -0.71
C LEU A 164 -3.49 10.80 -1.43
N ALA A 165 -2.17 10.95 -1.48
CA ALA A 165 -1.26 9.96 -2.04
C ALA A 165 -1.27 8.64 -1.26
N VAL A 166 -1.25 8.71 0.08
CA VAL A 166 -1.42 7.52 0.95
C VAL A 166 -2.77 6.87 0.70
N LEU A 167 -3.86 7.65 0.70
CA LEU A 167 -5.20 7.10 0.44
C LEU A 167 -5.31 6.49 -0.97
N ALA A 168 -4.71 7.10 -1.98
CA ALA A 168 -4.69 6.60 -3.34
C ALA A 168 -3.90 5.29 -3.44
N ASP A 169 -2.75 5.19 -2.76
CA ASP A 169 -1.97 3.96 -2.78
C ASP A 169 -2.69 2.80 -2.07
N PHE A 170 -3.53 3.07 -1.07
CA PHE A 170 -4.36 2.07 -0.40
C PHE A 170 -5.77 1.92 -0.99
N GLY A 171 -6.07 2.55 -2.13
CA GLY A 171 -7.34 2.40 -2.83
C GLY A 171 -8.54 3.14 -2.20
N ALA A 172 -8.31 3.96 -1.18
CA ALA A 172 -9.32 4.80 -0.53
C ALA A 172 -9.51 6.18 -1.21
N HIS A 173 -8.71 6.48 -2.23
CA HIS A 173 -8.86 7.66 -3.09
C HIS A 173 -8.48 7.31 -4.53
N ALA A 174 -8.98 8.07 -5.50
CA ALA A 174 -8.64 7.85 -6.90
C ALA A 174 -7.14 8.14 -7.14
N LYS A 175 -6.44 7.23 -7.81
CA LYS A 175 -5.04 7.43 -8.20
C LYS A 175 -4.94 8.59 -9.20
N PRO A 176 -4.02 9.54 -9.02
CA PRO A 176 -3.83 10.60 -9.98
C PRO A 176 -3.06 10.06 -11.20
N ASP A 177 -3.24 10.70 -12.35
CA ASP A 177 -2.48 10.38 -13.56
C ASP A 177 -1.00 10.71 -13.34
N VAL A 178 -0.18 9.66 -13.34
CA VAL A 178 1.25 9.82 -13.11
C VAL A 178 1.88 10.28 -14.43
N GLY A 179 1.60 9.69 -15.59
CA GLY A 179 2.28 10.04 -16.85
C GLY A 179 2.31 11.54 -17.20
N ARG A 180 1.31 12.32 -16.77
CA ARG A 180 1.27 13.78 -16.97
C ARG A 180 2.34 14.59 -16.24
N SER A 181 2.77 14.21 -15.03
CA SER A 181 3.65 15.09 -14.22
C SER A 181 5.14 14.76 -14.32
N TRP A 182 5.52 13.61 -14.88
CA TRP A 182 6.91 13.16 -15.05
C TRP A 182 7.08 12.68 -16.49
N ARG A 183 7.13 13.61 -17.46
CA ARG A 183 7.23 13.28 -18.89
C ARG A 183 8.43 12.38 -19.26
N VAL A 184 9.46 12.27 -18.39
CA VAL A 184 10.55 11.29 -18.51
C VAL A 184 10.07 9.83 -18.44
N MET A 185 8.91 9.55 -17.82
CA MET A 185 8.33 8.21 -17.74
C MET A 185 7.78 7.69 -19.08
N LEU A 186 7.43 8.58 -20.03
CA LEU A 186 7.09 8.21 -21.41
C LEU A 186 8.28 7.61 -22.18
N LEU A 187 9.52 7.78 -21.70
CA LEU A 187 10.71 7.22 -22.36
C LEU A 187 11.14 5.87 -21.76
N VAL A 188 10.73 5.56 -20.54
CA VAL A 188 11.08 4.31 -19.84
C VAL A 188 9.98 3.25 -19.99
N GLY A 189 8.72 3.65 -20.19
CA GLY A 189 7.59 2.77 -20.46
C GLY A 189 6.84 3.16 -21.74
N GLY A 190 7.18 2.50 -22.86
CA GLY A 190 6.33 2.46 -24.05
C GLY A 190 6.62 3.54 -25.09
N LYS A 191 6.73 3.11 -26.35
CA LYS A 191 6.96 3.94 -27.54
C LYS A 191 6.05 5.16 -27.54
N GLY A 192 6.61 6.29 -28.01
CA GLY A 192 5.86 7.50 -28.31
C GLY A 192 4.62 7.22 -29.15
N GLN A 193 3.62 8.09 -28.99
CA GLN A 193 2.39 8.13 -29.78
C GLN A 193 2.64 7.71 -31.23
N GLN A 194 2.27 6.47 -31.56
CA GLN A 194 1.88 6.11 -32.91
C GLN A 194 0.37 6.04 -32.90
N GLU A 195 -0.25 6.91 -33.69
CA GLU A 195 -1.63 6.79 -34.08
C GLU A 195 -1.86 5.40 -34.69
N GLY A 196 -2.68 4.58 -34.02
CA GLY A 196 -3.12 3.29 -34.51
C GLY A 196 -2.27 2.09 -34.07
N GLY A 197 -2.66 1.45 -32.97
CA GLY A 197 -2.18 0.11 -32.61
C GLY A 197 -2.40 -0.22 -31.14
N LEU A 198 -3.29 -1.17 -30.86
CA LEU A 198 -3.59 -1.70 -29.53
C LEU A 198 -2.34 -2.36 -28.90
N SER A 199 -1.68 -1.68 -27.97
CA SER A 199 -0.93 -2.32 -26.88
C SER A 199 -1.38 -1.72 -25.55
N GLY A 200 -2.42 -2.31 -24.97
CA GLY A 200 -3.10 -1.84 -23.76
C GLY A 200 -2.34 -2.19 -22.48
N GLU A 201 -1.25 -1.49 -22.19
CA GLU A 201 -0.76 -1.39 -20.81
C GLU A 201 -1.33 -0.09 -20.21
N THR A 202 -2.17 -0.21 -19.19
CA THR A 202 -2.62 0.94 -18.40
C THR A 202 -1.43 1.46 -17.57
N GLU A 203 -1.42 2.76 -17.23
CA GLU A 203 -0.35 3.33 -16.38
C GLU A 203 -0.18 2.60 -15.05
N GLU A 204 -1.27 2.03 -14.54
CA GLU A 204 -1.29 1.23 -13.32
C GLU A 204 -0.44 -0.04 -13.45
N GLY A 205 -0.46 -0.67 -14.62
CA GLY A 205 0.24 -1.93 -14.88
C GLY A 205 1.76 -1.79 -14.83
N TRP A 206 2.34 -0.66 -15.26
CA TRP A 206 3.79 -0.48 -15.20
C TRP A 206 4.27 -0.03 -13.83
N LEU A 207 3.52 0.84 -13.14
CA LEU A 207 3.93 1.36 -11.84
C LEU A 207 3.96 0.25 -10.78
N GLU A 208 2.96 -0.62 -10.77
CA GLU A 208 2.92 -1.77 -9.85
C GLU A 208 3.98 -2.84 -10.21
N ARG A 209 4.42 -2.94 -11.47
CA ARG A 209 5.58 -3.78 -11.82
C ARG A 209 6.91 -3.19 -11.37
N ALA A 210 7.07 -1.87 -11.49
CA ALA A 210 8.31 -1.18 -11.11
C ALA A 210 8.46 -1.02 -9.59
N LEU A 211 7.34 -0.84 -8.88
CA LEU A 211 7.23 -0.72 -7.44
C LEU A 211 6.14 -1.66 -6.93
N PRO A 212 6.40 -2.98 -6.84
CA PRO A 212 5.40 -3.96 -6.40
C PRO A 212 4.90 -3.65 -4.99
N ARG A 213 3.63 -3.97 -4.74
CA ARG A 213 2.96 -3.72 -3.45
C ARG A 213 3.53 -4.57 -2.32
N LEU A 214 3.86 -5.83 -2.61
CA LEU A 214 4.47 -6.77 -1.65
C LEU A 214 3.69 -6.84 -0.32
N GLU A 215 2.36 -6.87 -0.41
CA GLU A 215 1.44 -6.90 0.74
C GLU A 215 1.72 -5.80 1.78
N VAL A 216 2.01 -4.58 1.31
CA VAL A 216 2.38 -3.46 2.19
C VAL A 216 1.37 -3.20 3.32
N GLU A 217 0.08 -3.46 3.10
CA GLU A 217 -0.97 -3.37 4.12
C GLU A 217 -0.62 -4.23 5.35
N LYS A 218 -0.19 -5.47 5.11
CA LYS A 218 0.22 -6.40 6.14
C LYS A 218 1.58 -6.02 6.70
N VAL A 219 2.57 -5.78 5.85
CA VAL A 219 3.95 -5.52 6.28
C VAL A 219 4.04 -4.26 7.15
N LEU A 220 3.35 -3.18 6.76
CA LEU A 220 3.29 -1.95 7.53
C LEU A 220 2.51 -2.14 8.83
N GLY A 221 1.33 -2.78 8.77
CA GLY A 221 0.52 -3.07 9.96
C GLY A 221 1.27 -3.92 11.00
N ASP A 222 1.96 -4.96 10.55
CA ASP A 222 2.82 -5.80 11.38
C ASP A 222 3.94 -4.99 12.02
N ARG A 223 4.59 -4.12 11.25
CA ARG A 223 5.67 -3.28 11.78
C ARG A 223 5.23 -2.33 12.87
N VAL A 224 4.10 -1.67 12.65
CA VAL A 224 3.52 -0.73 13.62
C VAL A 224 3.10 -1.45 14.91
N VAL A 225 2.49 -2.63 14.81
CA VAL A 225 2.06 -3.39 15.99
C VAL A 225 3.24 -3.98 16.73
N GLU A 226 4.19 -4.63 16.05
CA GLU A 226 5.38 -5.18 16.68
C GLU A 226 6.18 -4.10 17.42
N GLY A 227 6.34 -2.92 16.80
CA GLY A 227 7.01 -1.79 17.43
C GLY A 227 6.22 -1.15 18.59
N ALA A 228 4.93 -1.42 18.73
CA ALA A 228 4.09 -0.87 19.80
C ALA A 228 3.85 -1.85 20.97
N MET A 229 3.92 -3.16 20.74
CA MET A 229 3.61 -4.16 21.77
C MET A 229 4.60 -4.10 22.96
N GLY A 230 4.10 -4.45 24.15
CA GLY A 230 4.89 -4.48 25.39
C GLY A 230 4.72 -3.23 26.24
N GLU A 231 5.79 -2.79 26.91
CA GLU A 231 5.74 -1.72 27.91
C GLU A 231 5.40 -0.33 27.33
N LEU A 232 5.61 -0.13 26.03
CA LEU A 232 5.41 1.14 25.35
C LEU A 232 4.05 1.27 24.65
N GLU A 233 3.18 0.27 24.77
CA GLU A 233 1.92 0.19 24.02
C GLU A 233 1.03 1.42 24.22
N SER A 234 0.83 1.86 25.46
CA SER A 234 -0.03 3.02 25.76
C SER A 234 0.47 4.33 25.14
N VAL A 235 1.77 4.40 24.81
CA VAL A 235 2.41 5.58 24.22
C VAL A 235 2.45 5.48 22.69
N LYS A 236 2.79 4.31 22.15
CA LYS A 236 2.98 4.10 20.71
C LYS A 236 1.66 3.76 19.98
N ALA A 237 0.70 3.18 20.69
CA ALA A 237 -0.61 2.79 20.21
C ALA A 237 -1.74 3.28 21.14
N PRO A 238 -1.88 4.60 21.37
CA PRO A 238 -2.94 5.13 22.21
C PRO A 238 -4.33 4.82 21.63
N GLY A 239 -5.33 4.70 22.49
CA GLY A 239 -6.72 4.45 22.06
C GLY A 239 -7.25 5.55 21.13
N GLY A 240 -8.02 5.16 20.10
CA GLY A 240 -8.55 6.08 19.09
C GLY A 240 -7.54 6.49 18.01
N SER A 241 -6.37 5.85 17.98
CA SER A 241 -5.40 5.98 16.90
C SER A 241 -5.36 4.71 16.05
N TRP A 242 -4.91 4.84 14.79
CA TRP A 242 -4.75 3.70 13.89
C TRP A 242 -3.84 2.60 14.48
N PRO A 243 -2.65 2.88 15.06
CA PRO A 243 -1.88 1.87 15.78
C PRO A 243 -2.64 1.22 16.95
N GLY A 244 -3.43 2.00 17.70
CA GLY A 244 -4.28 1.49 18.78
C GLY A 244 -5.35 0.51 18.29
N ASP A 245 -5.95 0.79 17.14
CA ASP A 245 -6.91 -0.10 16.49
C ASP A 245 -6.25 -1.40 16.03
N LEU A 246 -5.06 -1.33 15.43
CA LEU A 246 -4.29 -2.52 15.01
C LEU A 246 -3.87 -3.41 16.18
N VAL A 247 -3.36 -2.81 17.28
CA VAL A 247 -2.97 -3.56 18.48
C VAL A 247 -4.18 -4.23 19.12
N ARG A 248 -5.31 -3.50 19.23
CA ARG A 248 -6.56 -4.08 19.73
C ARG A 248 -7.00 -5.27 18.87
N ALA A 249 -6.96 -5.10 17.55
CA ALA A 249 -7.35 -6.16 16.61
C ALA A 249 -6.39 -7.36 16.70
N LYS A 250 -5.08 -7.15 16.81
CA LYS A 250 -4.07 -8.21 17.04
C LYS A 250 -4.36 -9.02 18.31
N LYS A 251 -4.69 -8.33 19.41
CA LYS A 251 -5.00 -8.96 20.70
C LYS A 251 -6.32 -9.72 20.70
N ALA A 252 -7.29 -9.27 19.89
CA ALA A 252 -8.58 -9.92 19.73
C ALA A 252 -8.53 -11.12 18.77
N ALA A 253 -7.54 -11.17 17.86
CA ALA A 253 -7.37 -12.26 16.91
C ALA A 253 -6.89 -13.54 17.61
N PRO A 254 -7.57 -14.69 17.42
CA PRO A 254 -7.04 -15.96 17.90
C PRO A 254 -5.76 -16.34 17.14
N PRO A 255 -4.78 -17.02 17.76
CA PRO A 255 -3.55 -17.42 17.09
C PRO A 255 -3.86 -18.23 15.80
N GLY A 256 -3.26 -17.84 14.66
CA GLY A 256 -3.26 -18.65 13.43
C GLY A 256 -4.36 -18.39 12.40
N HIS A 257 -5.17 -17.33 12.50
CA HIS A 257 -6.24 -17.09 11.52
C HIS A 257 -5.74 -16.39 10.23
N THR A 258 -6.03 -17.02 9.09
CA THR A 258 -5.93 -16.46 7.73
C THR A 258 -7.34 -16.05 7.32
N VAL A 259 -7.55 -14.80 6.91
CA VAL A 259 -8.84 -14.36 6.37
C VAL A 259 -8.76 -14.46 4.85
N VAL A 260 -9.38 -15.49 4.28
CA VAL A 260 -9.54 -15.63 2.83
C VAL A 260 -10.81 -14.88 2.42
N THR A 261 -10.66 -13.76 1.71
CA THR A 261 -11.80 -13.09 1.07
C THR A 261 -11.94 -13.60 -0.36
N ALA A 262 -12.94 -14.45 -0.59
CA ALA A 262 -13.40 -14.81 -1.93
C ALA A 262 -14.66 -13.99 -2.25
N THR A 263 -14.62 -13.18 -3.31
CA THR A 263 -15.79 -12.44 -3.80
C THR A 263 -16.52 -13.20 -4.90
N THR A 264 -17.85 -13.37 -4.73
CA THR A 264 -18.88 -12.87 -5.67
C THR A 264 -20.18 -12.65 -4.86
N PRO A 265 -20.98 -11.60 -5.16
CA PRO A 265 -22.27 -11.36 -4.53
C PRO A 265 -23.30 -12.35 -5.11
N SER A 266 -23.29 -13.58 -4.63
CA SER A 266 -24.39 -14.51 -4.90
C SER A 266 -24.75 -15.20 -3.60
N GLU A 267 -25.93 -14.86 -3.08
CA GLU A 267 -26.47 -15.31 -1.78
C GLU A 267 -26.47 -16.84 -1.60
N GLY A 268 -26.38 -17.63 -2.67
CA GLY A 268 -26.45 -19.10 -2.62
C GLY A 268 -25.22 -19.83 -2.08
N LYS A 269 -23.99 -19.32 -2.23
CA LYS A 269 -22.76 -20.04 -1.79
C LYS A 269 -22.47 -19.92 -0.29
N PHE A 270 -23.09 -18.97 0.39
CA PHE A 270 -22.81 -18.65 1.79
C PHE A 270 -23.41 -19.66 2.77
N ALA A 271 -24.49 -20.35 2.39
CA ALA A 271 -25.12 -21.38 3.22
C ALA A 271 -24.29 -22.67 3.27
N GLU A 272 -23.74 -23.12 2.12
CA GLU A 272 -22.92 -24.35 2.03
C GLU A 272 -21.55 -24.19 2.72
N LEU A 273 -20.88 -23.04 2.58
CA LEU A 273 -19.59 -22.78 3.26
C LEU A 273 -19.72 -22.74 4.78
N LYS A 274 -20.90 -22.36 5.29
CA LYS A 274 -21.22 -22.32 6.71
C LYS A 274 -21.56 -23.71 7.26
N GLU A 275 -22.16 -24.58 6.46
CA GLU A 275 -22.40 -25.99 6.81
C GLU A 275 -21.12 -26.85 6.75
N LEU A 276 -20.14 -26.49 5.91
CA LEU A 276 -18.87 -27.21 5.75
C LEU A 276 -17.79 -26.85 6.79
N GLY A 277 -18.08 -25.97 7.75
CA GLY A 277 -17.11 -25.58 8.80
C GLY A 277 -15.93 -24.73 8.31
N ALA A 278 -15.95 -24.26 7.05
CA ALA A 278 -14.84 -23.56 6.39
C ALA A 278 -14.86 -22.03 6.58
N ALA A 279 -15.58 -21.49 7.56
CA ALA A 279 -15.77 -20.04 7.71
C ALA A 279 -15.78 -19.57 9.17
N ASP A 280 -14.64 -19.09 9.65
CA ASP A 280 -14.57 -18.30 10.89
C ASP A 280 -14.94 -16.82 10.68
N ALA A 281 -14.79 -16.27 9.46
CA ALA A 281 -15.40 -15.00 9.05
C ALA A 281 -15.31 -14.80 7.52
N VAL A 282 -16.46 -14.78 6.84
CA VAL A 282 -16.55 -14.29 5.46
C VAL A 282 -17.01 -12.84 5.53
N VAL A 283 -16.14 -11.91 5.12
CA VAL A 283 -16.51 -10.50 4.96
C VAL A 283 -16.90 -10.29 3.51
N GLU A 284 -18.19 -10.02 3.29
CA GLU A 284 -18.66 -9.51 2.01
C GLU A 284 -17.87 -8.24 1.69
N ALA A 285 -17.31 -8.14 0.47
CA ALA A 285 -16.63 -6.92 0.05
C ALA A 285 -17.67 -5.80 -0.09
N THR A 286 -18.01 -5.17 1.03
CA THR A 286 -18.80 -3.95 1.07
C THR A 286 -17.93 -2.83 0.53
N LYS A 287 -18.55 -1.79 -0.03
CA LYS A 287 -17.84 -0.55 -0.41
C LYS A 287 -17.10 0.11 0.77
N ASP A 288 -17.37 -0.34 1.99
CA ASP A 288 -16.90 0.22 3.25
C ASP A 288 -15.82 -0.65 3.93
N PHE A 289 -15.39 -1.75 3.31
CA PHE A 289 -14.28 -2.56 3.83
C PHE A 289 -12.94 -1.96 3.43
N SER A 290 -12.19 -1.43 4.41
CA SER A 290 -10.83 -0.92 4.21
C SER A 290 -9.84 -1.86 4.91
N PRO A 291 -9.07 -2.66 4.16
CA PRO A 291 -8.07 -3.57 4.72
C PRO A 291 -7.13 -2.87 5.71
N LEU A 292 -6.73 -1.63 5.41
CA LEU A 292 -5.84 -0.83 6.25
C LEU A 292 -6.43 -0.51 7.65
N LEU A 293 -7.71 -0.20 7.73
CA LEU A 293 -8.35 0.25 8.98
C LEU A 293 -9.00 -0.90 9.77
N GLN A 294 -9.29 -2.02 9.11
CA GLN A 294 -10.19 -3.04 9.65
C GLN A 294 -9.57 -4.44 9.74
N MET A 295 -8.42 -4.70 9.12
CA MET A 295 -7.73 -5.98 9.31
C MET A 295 -6.99 -6.03 10.65
N ALA A 296 -7.08 -7.17 11.33
CA ALA A 296 -6.20 -7.45 12.45
C ALA A 296 -4.76 -7.66 11.96
N CYS A 297 -3.80 -7.08 12.66
CA CYS A 297 -2.37 -7.28 12.36
C CYS A 297 -1.99 -8.77 12.47
N GLY A 298 -1.09 -9.22 11.58
CA GLY A 298 -0.62 -10.60 11.46
C GLY A 298 -1.64 -11.58 10.91
N VAL A 299 -2.81 -11.12 10.47
CA VAL A 299 -3.71 -11.91 9.64
C VAL A 299 -3.16 -11.95 8.22
N HIS A 300 -3.04 -13.16 7.67
CA HIS A 300 -2.72 -13.34 6.26
C HIS A 300 -3.99 -13.14 5.44
N VAL A 301 -3.96 -12.27 4.44
CA VAL A 301 -5.09 -12.04 3.52
C VAL A 301 -4.62 -12.33 2.11
N SER A 302 -5.15 -13.41 1.55
CA SER A 302 -4.93 -13.78 0.16
C SER A 302 -6.21 -13.50 -0.63
N PHE A 303 -6.08 -12.69 -1.69
CA PHE A 303 -7.16 -12.38 -2.60
C PHE A 303 -6.98 -13.17 -3.90
N SER A 304 -7.98 -13.99 -4.25
CA SER A 304 -8.05 -14.68 -5.54
C SER A 304 -9.34 -14.26 -6.25
N GLY A 305 -9.24 -13.30 -7.17
CA GLY A 305 -10.35 -12.87 -8.02
C GLY A 305 -10.13 -13.29 -9.48
N SER A 306 -11.00 -14.13 -10.03
CA SER A 306 -11.18 -14.24 -11.48
C SER A 306 -12.25 -13.25 -11.91
N PHE A 307 -11.83 -12.05 -12.32
CA PHE A 307 -12.74 -10.99 -12.75
C PHE A 307 -13.19 -11.24 -14.20
N VAL A 308 -14.28 -11.97 -14.39
CA VAL A 308 -15.07 -11.91 -15.62
C VAL A 308 -16.45 -11.41 -15.24
N PHE A 309 -16.60 -10.09 -15.32
CA PHE A 309 -17.90 -9.45 -15.21
C PHE A 309 -18.51 -9.43 -16.61
N GLY A 310 -19.64 -10.10 -16.80
CA GLY A 310 -20.36 -10.06 -18.07
C GLY A 310 -20.63 -8.60 -18.50
N THR A 311 -20.62 -8.33 -19.81
CA THR A 311 -21.00 -7.01 -20.33
C THR A 311 -22.51 -6.93 -20.51
N THR A 312 -23.07 -5.74 -20.77
CA THR A 312 -24.49 -5.59 -21.12
C THR A 312 -24.89 -6.42 -22.34
N GLU A 313 -23.94 -6.72 -23.23
CA GLU A 313 -24.12 -7.55 -24.42
C GLU A 313 -23.94 -9.06 -24.14
N PHE A 314 -23.31 -9.41 -23.02
CA PHE A 314 -23.07 -10.79 -22.60
C PHE A 314 -23.22 -10.91 -21.07
N PRO A 315 -24.46 -10.85 -20.55
CA PRO A 315 -24.70 -10.85 -19.12
C PRO A 315 -24.28 -12.19 -18.50
N GLN A 316 -23.70 -12.14 -17.31
CA GLN A 316 -23.18 -13.32 -16.62
C GLN A 316 -24.27 -14.37 -16.32
N SER A 317 -25.54 -13.94 -16.23
CA SER A 317 -26.72 -14.81 -16.09
C SER A 317 -26.90 -15.77 -17.26
N ASP A 318 -26.39 -15.43 -18.45
CA ASP A 318 -26.54 -16.25 -19.65
C ASP A 318 -25.43 -17.31 -19.75
N VAL A 319 -24.41 -17.20 -18.89
CA VAL A 319 -23.41 -18.24 -18.72
C VAL A 319 -24.03 -19.34 -17.86
N LEU A 320 -24.39 -20.44 -18.50
CA LEU A 320 -25.02 -21.62 -17.87
C LEU A 320 -24.05 -22.40 -16.98
N LEU A 321 -23.49 -21.76 -15.95
CA LEU A 321 -22.48 -22.34 -15.05
C LEU A 321 -22.97 -23.64 -14.42
N GLN A 322 -24.23 -23.69 -13.98
CA GLN A 322 -24.82 -24.89 -13.40
C GLN A 322 -24.93 -26.04 -14.42
N THR A 323 -25.32 -25.73 -15.65
CA THR A 323 -25.38 -26.72 -16.73
C THR A 323 -23.98 -27.23 -17.10
N ILE A 324 -22.96 -26.36 -17.06
CA ILE A 324 -21.57 -26.74 -17.28
C ILE A 324 -21.11 -27.70 -16.17
N VAL A 325 -21.38 -27.40 -14.91
CA VAL A 325 -21.06 -28.26 -13.76
C VAL A 325 -21.76 -29.62 -13.86
N LEU A 326 -23.06 -29.64 -14.18
CA LEU A 326 -23.82 -30.89 -14.35
C LEU A 326 -23.27 -31.72 -15.51
N ARG A 327 -22.94 -31.09 -16.64
CA ARG A 327 -22.33 -31.80 -17.78
C ARG A 327 -20.92 -32.29 -17.51
N LEU A 328 -20.14 -31.62 -16.65
CA LEU A 328 -18.85 -32.11 -16.16
C LEU A 328 -19.05 -33.35 -15.28
N ALA A 329 -20.01 -33.32 -14.35
CA ALA A 329 -20.35 -34.44 -13.47
C ALA A 329 -20.87 -35.67 -14.25
N GLU A 330 -21.62 -35.44 -15.33
CA GLU A 330 -22.10 -36.48 -16.25
C GLU A 330 -21.04 -36.97 -17.25
N GLY A 331 -19.81 -36.42 -17.22
CA GLY A 331 -18.73 -36.76 -18.16
C GLY A 331 -18.96 -36.28 -19.60
N LYS A 332 -19.95 -35.41 -19.82
CA LYS A 332 -20.32 -34.84 -21.13
C LYS A 332 -19.46 -33.63 -21.52
N LEU A 333 -18.73 -33.06 -20.57
CA LEU A 333 -17.70 -32.04 -20.78
C LEU A 333 -16.37 -32.52 -20.18
N SER A 334 -15.26 -32.22 -20.86
CA SER A 334 -13.93 -32.43 -20.29
C SER A 334 -13.53 -31.20 -19.47
N GLY A 335 -13.27 -31.40 -18.18
CA GLY A 335 -12.84 -30.32 -17.29
C GLY A 335 -12.22 -30.87 -16.02
N LYS A 336 -11.34 -31.86 -16.16
CA LYS A 336 -10.52 -32.31 -15.03
C LYS A 336 -9.68 -31.13 -14.54
N PRO A 337 -9.60 -30.93 -13.23
CA PRO A 337 -8.72 -29.91 -12.68
C PRO A 337 -7.29 -30.19 -13.12
N PHE A 338 -6.57 -29.11 -13.46
CA PHE A 338 -5.16 -29.13 -13.81
C PHE A 338 -4.31 -29.66 -12.65
N ASN A 339 -4.69 -29.31 -11.42
CA ASN A 339 -4.10 -29.86 -10.20
C ASN A 339 -5.17 -29.92 -9.10
N MET A 340 -5.07 -30.94 -8.23
CA MET A 340 -5.84 -31.05 -6.99
C MET A 340 -4.87 -31.21 -5.84
N CYS A 341 -4.98 -30.35 -4.83
CA CYS A 341 -4.19 -30.46 -3.61
C CYS A 341 -5.08 -30.32 -2.38
N ASN A 342 -4.59 -30.76 -1.24
CA ASN A 342 -5.27 -30.53 0.02
C ASN A 342 -4.99 -29.10 0.53
N PHE A 343 -5.78 -28.61 1.48
CA PHE A 343 -5.63 -27.25 2.00
C PHE A 343 -4.28 -26.99 2.69
N ASP A 344 -3.70 -28.00 3.33
CA ASP A 344 -2.34 -27.95 3.90
C ASP A 344 -1.24 -27.77 2.84
N GLU A 345 -1.56 -28.03 1.57
CA GLU A 345 -0.68 -27.90 0.41
C GLU A 345 -0.97 -26.62 -0.42
N ILE A 346 -1.76 -25.67 0.10
CA ILE A 346 -2.23 -24.47 -0.63
C ILE A 346 -1.11 -23.56 -1.16
N GLN A 347 0.13 -23.72 -0.67
CA GLN A 347 1.29 -23.02 -1.22
C GLN A 347 1.62 -23.47 -2.65
N GLU A 348 1.37 -24.73 -3.00
CA GLU A 348 1.69 -25.27 -4.32
C GLU A 348 0.86 -24.62 -5.44
N PRO A 349 -0.49 -24.52 -5.35
CA PRO A 349 -1.31 -23.78 -6.32
C PRO A 349 -0.89 -22.31 -6.48
N ASN A 350 -0.56 -21.62 -5.39
CA ASN A 350 -0.11 -20.22 -5.45
C ASN A 350 1.19 -20.09 -6.25
N GLN A 351 2.12 -21.02 -6.06
CA GLN A 351 3.39 -21.03 -6.80
C GLN A 351 3.19 -21.33 -8.30
N TYR A 352 2.23 -22.18 -8.68
CA TYR A 352 1.87 -22.36 -10.10
C TYR A 352 1.32 -21.08 -10.74
N ILE A 353 0.63 -20.23 -9.98
CA ILE A 353 0.11 -18.94 -10.46
C ILE A 353 1.26 -17.93 -10.60
N GLU A 354 2.11 -17.80 -9.58
CA GLU A 354 3.26 -16.90 -9.57
C GLU A 354 4.25 -17.21 -10.71
N ASP A 355 4.54 -18.49 -10.93
CA ASP A 355 5.44 -18.96 -11.98
C ASP A 355 4.81 -18.97 -13.39
N ARG A 356 3.52 -18.62 -13.51
CA ARG A 356 2.73 -18.74 -14.75
C ARG A 356 2.70 -20.16 -15.35
N ARG A 357 2.77 -21.18 -14.49
CA ARG A 357 2.72 -22.61 -14.87
C ARG A 357 1.31 -23.21 -14.79
N ALA A 358 0.32 -22.43 -14.36
CA ALA A 358 -1.07 -22.86 -14.29
C ALA A 358 -1.64 -23.18 -15.70
N GLY A 359 -1.91 -24.46 -15.97
CA GLY A 359 -2.44 -24.93 -17.25
C GLY A 359 -3.96 -25.13 -17.29
N GLY A 360 -4.67 -24.73 -16.24
CA GLY A 360 -6.12 -24.87 -16.12
C GLY A 360 -6.62 -24.63 -14.70
N LYS A 361 -7.86 -25.04 -14.41
CA LYS A 361 -8.47 -24.87 -13.08
C LYS A 361 -7.77 -25.76 -12.05
N MET A 362 -7.24 -25.18 -10.99
CA MET A 362 -6.73 -25.91 -9.83
C MET A 362 -7.81 -25.95 -8.75
N VAL A 363 -7.93 -27.07 -8.04
CA VAL A 363 -8.95 -27.28 -7.01
C VAL A 363 -8.25 -27.61 -5.71
N VAL A 364 -8.52 -26.84 -4.67
CA VAL A 364 -8.06 -27.15 -3.31
C VAL A 364 -9.20 -27.87 -2.60
N VAL A 365 -8.91 -29.05 -2.07
CA VAL A 365 -9.86 -29.85 -1.30
C VAL A 365 -9.65 -29.52 0.18
N VAL A 366 -10.76 -29.28 0.88
CA VAL A 366 -10.78 -29.02 2.32
C VAL A 366 -11.53 -30.21 2.94
N ASP A 367 -10.83 -31.01 3.75
CA ASP A 367 -11.42 -32.13 4.50
C ASP A 367 -12.10 -31.65 5.79
#